data_AF-A0A7V6ZFZ5-F1
#
_entry.id   AF-A0A7V6ZFZ5-F1
#
_cell.length_a   1.000
_cell.length_b   1.000
_cell.length_c   1.000
_cell.angle_alpha   90.00
_cell.angle_beta   90.00
_cell.angle_gamma   90.00
#
_symmetry.space_group_name_H-M   'P 1'
#
loop_
_entity.id
_entity.type
_entity.pdbx_description
1 polymer ?
#
loop_
_entity_poly.entity_id
_entity_poly.type
_entity_poly.pdbx_seq_one_letter_code
_entity_poly.pdbx_strand_id
1 'polypeptide(L)' 'MAVENIDIRLEYRENMGKNKSKQLRNEGYLPAVFYGPDYKEAVPVKVSVDEILPHIQS' A
#
# COMPACT_ATOMS: atom_id res chain seq x y z
N MET A 1 -11.49 23.52 -8.75
CA MET A 1 -11.38 22.07 -9.00
C MET A 1 -11.96 21.38 -7.79
N ALA A 2 -12.94 20.51 -7.94
CA ALA A 2 -13.43 19.72 -6.80
C ALA A 2 -12.29 18.78 -6.38
N VAL A 3 -11.92 18.79 -5.11
CA VAL A 3 -10.95 17.84 -4.57
C VAL A 3 -11.73 16.58 -4.27
N GLU A 4 -11.55 15.55 -5.11
CA GLU A 4 -12.08 14.22 -4.83
C GLU A 4 -11.21 13.58 -3.75
N ASN A 5 -11.84 13.23 -2.63
CA ASN A 5 -11.18 12.46 -1.57
C ASN A 5 -11.14 10.99 -2.02
N ILE A 6 -9.98 10.37 -1.92
CA ILE A 6 -9.78 8.96 -2.23
C ILE A 6 -9.65 8.22 -0.91
N ASP A 7 -10.45 7.18 -0.72
CA ASP A 7 -10.34 6.26 0.41
C ASP A 7 -9.56 5.01 -0.01
N ILE A 8 -8.45 4.74 0.65
CA ILE A 8 -7.56 3.62 0.34
C ILE A 8 -7.37 2.80 1.61
N ARG A 9 -7.69 1.51 1.54
CA ARG A 9 -7.53 0.63 2.69
C ARG A 9 -6.08 0.13 2.80
N LEU A 10 -5.47 0.39 3.95
CA LEU A 10 -4.15 -0.14 4.30
C LEU A 10 -4.30 -1.38 5.19
N GLU A 11 -3.67 -2.48 4.80
CA GLU A 11 -3.56 -3.68 5.65
C GLU A 11 -2.12 -3.86 6.11
N TYR A 12 -1.92 -4.20 7.38
CA TYR A 12 -0.58 -4.52 7.88
C TYR A 12 0.01 -5.75 7.16
N ARG A 13 1.31 -5.73 6.88
CA ARG A 13 2.02 -6.91 6.34
C ARG A 13 3.04 -7.46 7.34
N GLU A 14 2.81 -8.68 7.82
CA GLU A 14 3.69 -9.36 8.77
C GLU A 14 4.93 -9.99 8.09
N ASN A 15 4.75 -10.54 6.89
CA ASN A 15 5.78 -11.34 6.23
C ASN A 15 6.73 -10.47 5.37
N MET A 16 7.81 -10.00 5.98
CA MET A 16 8.88 -9.24 5.32
C MET A 16 10.08 -10.14 5.01
N GLY A 17 10.72 -9.97 3.84
CA GLY A 17 11.90 -10.76 3.46
C GLY A 17 12.01 -11.03 1.96
N LYS A 18 13.03 -11.83 1.57
CA LYS A 18 13.30 -12.19 0.17
C LYS A 18 12.07 -12.89 -0.43
N ASN A 19 11.71 -12.51 -1.66
CA ASN A 19 10.55 -13.01 -2.44
C ASN A 19 9.14 -12.70 -1.90
N LYS A 20 8.98 -12.18 -0.67
CA LYS A 20 7.64 -11.90 -0.12
C LYS A 20 6.89 -10.80 -0.87
N SER A 21 7.58 -9.76 -1.32
CA SER A 21 7.00 -8.74 -2.20
C SER A 21 6.52 -9.30 -3.54
N LYS A 22 7.21 -10.32 -4.08
CA LYS A 22 6.79 -10.99 -5.33
C LYS A 22 5.52 -11.82 -5.09
N GLN A 23 5.47 -12.54 -3.96
CA GLN A 23 4.28 -13.28 -3.56
C GLN A 23 3.07 -12.34 -3.43
N LEU A 24 3.19 -11.22 -2.71
CA LEU A 24 2.10 -10.24 -2.55
C LEU A 24 1.58 -9.71 -3.89
N ARG A 25 2.46 -9.42 -4.86
CA ARG A 25 2.06 -8.98 -6.20
C ARG A 25 1.28 -10.05 -6.94
N ASN A 26 1.68 -11.32 -6.82
CA ASN A 26 0.93 -12.43 -7.41
C ASN A 26 -0.44 -12.63 -6.75
N GLU A 27 -0.60 -12.22 -5.49
CA GLU A 27 -1.85 -12.27 -4.72
C GLU A 27 -2.73 -11.02 -4.95
N GLY A 28 -2.34 -10.09 -5.84
CA GLY A 28 -3.12 -8.87 -6.13
C GLY A 28 -2.86 -7.70 -5.18
N TYR A 29 -1.77 -7.74 -4.40
CA TYR A 29 -1.39 -6.68 -3.47
C TYR A 29 -0.10 -5.97 -3.87
N LEU A 30 -0.08 -4.65 -3.67
CA LEU A 30 1.14 -3.86 -3.69
C LEU A 30 1.71 -3.75 -2.27
N PRO A 31 2.97 -4.18 -2.03
CA PRO A 31 3.64 -3.91 -0.78
C PRO A 31 4.00 -2.41 -0.71
N ALA A 32 3.70 -1.79 0.42
CA ALA A 32 3.95 -0.38 0.68
C ALA A 32 4.47 -0.15 2.11
N VAL A 33 4.75 1.11 2.43
CA VAL A 33 5.19 1.58 3.73
C VAL A 33 4.46 2.88 4.03
N PHE A 34 3.78 2.92 5.17
CA PHE A 34 3.09 4.12 5.66
C PHE A 34 3.96 4.79 6.72
N TYR A 35 4.28 6.07 6.53
CA TYR A 35 5.17 6.82 7.41
C TYR A 35 4.79 8.30 7.43
N GLY A 36 5.22 9.03 8.47
CA GLY A 36 4.94 10.45 8.61
C GLY A 36 5.66 11.06 9.83
N PRO A 37 5.70 12.40 9.94
CA PRO A 37 6.41 13.10 11.00
C PRO A 37 5.89 12.76 12.41
N ASP A 38 4.61 12.44 12.54
CA ASP A 38 3.98 12.09 13.81
C ASP A 38 4.06 10.58 14.15
N TYR A 39 4.62 9.77 13.25
CA TYR A 39 4.77 8.33 13.45
C TYR A 39 6.17 8.00 13.94
N LYS A 40 6.25 7.33 15.11
CA LYS A 40 7.52 6.89 15.70
C LYS A 40 8.32 5.98 14.77
N GLU A 41 7.60 5.13 14.02
CA GLU A 41 8.18 4.15 13.11
C GLU A 41 7.34 4.04 11.85
N ALA A 42 7.98 3.60 10.76
CA ALA A 42 7.29 3.32 9.51
C ALA A 42 6.51 1.99 9.62
N VAL A 43 5.24 2.01 9.23
CA VAL A 43 4.35 0.85 9.31
C VAL A 43 4.36 0.12 7.97
N PRO A 44 4.82 -1.15 7.93
CA PRO A 44 4.76 -1.94 6.71
C PRO A 44 3.30 -2.31 6.41
N VAL A 45 2.82 -1.92 5.23
CA VAL A 45 1.45 -2.19 4.79
C VAL A 45 1.42 -2.84 3.41
N LYS A 46 0.27 -3.38 3.04
CA LYS A 46 -0.09 -3.80 1.69
C LYS A 46 -1.41 -3.12 1.31
N VAL A 47 -1.59 -2.88 0.02
CA VAL A 47 -2.79 -2.27 -0.56
C VAL A 47 -3.25 -3.10 -1.74
N SER A 48 -4.56 -3.13 -2.00
CA SER A 48 -5.10 -3.80 -3.18
C SER A 48 -4.63 -3.09 -4.45
N VAL A 49 -4.17 -3.86 -5.43
CA VAL A 49 -3.83 -3.34 -6.77
C VAL A 49 -5.07 -2.69 -7.39
N ASP A 50 -6.22 -3.35 -7.29
CA ASP A 50 -7.47 -2.90 -7.92
C ASP A 50 -8.01 -1.61 -7.30
N GLU A 51 -7.76 -1.36 -6.01
CA GLU A 51 -8.12 -0.10 -5.35
C GLU A 51 -7.20 1.04 -5.77
N ILE A 52 -5.90 0.79 -5.93
CA ILE A 52 -4.90 1.83 -6.17
C ILE A 52 -4.80 2.23 -7.65
N LEU A 53 -4.86 1.27 -8.57
CA LEU A 53 -4.59 1.51 -9.99
C LEU A 53 -5.45 2.63 -10.62
N PRO A 54 -6.76 2.75 -10.32
CA PRO A 54 -7.59 3.84 -10.88
C PRO A 54 -7.12 5.24 -10.48
N HIS A 55 -6.33 5.36 -9.41
CA HIS A 55 -5.88 6.62 -8.84
C HIS A 55 -4.44 6.98 -9.20
N ILE A 56 -3.71 6.08 -9.85
CA ILE A 56 -2.37 6.36 -10.37
C ILE A 56 -2.49 6.82 -11.81
N GLN A 57 -2.24 8.11 -12.06
CA GLN A 57 -2.05 8.63 -13.41
C GLN A 57 -0.60 8.42 -13.84
N SER A 58 -0.39 7.98 -15.08
CA SER A 58 0.93 7.74 -15.67
C SER A 58 1.44 8.92 -16.47
#